data_AF-A0A0Q7DC36-F1
#
_entry.id   AF-A0A0Q7DC36-F1
#
_cell.length_a   1.000
_cell.length_b   1.000
_cell.length_c   1.000
_cell.angle_alpha   90.00
_cell.angle_beta   90.00
_cell.angle_gamma   90.00
#
_symmetry.space_group_name_H-M   'P 1'
#
loop_
_entity.id
_entity.type
_entity.pdbx_description
1 polymer ?
#
loop_
_entity_poly.entity_id
_entity_poly.type
_entity_poly.pdbx_seq_one_letter_code
_entity_poly.pdbx_strand_id
1 'polypeptide(L)'
;MRLPLLAAVALAAASPALADQSPASAAAKGRIAPLNVQVIGALPPAEVKAFTAKAGAIVEKVLATPTLHQPRGFSITRSLTIDSPPSDQPQGQPFLGRATMIPQMIDLEAGAKPDAAGAYMGRLEGPTFQIRFNTLAALYANDNGDRIDQPRDLPLKMASIQGFPVFQVGIRQVILIAKPGRQPYRPMTKGEYLQWMAKEIPDDARLAEAQATLTPQQRAAPACASSRLRELFGDCSKSDAIPIVRLNPDYFDKGARKGAIQLVAISTPLGGGHGHKILEPKLKAAASELDLASIQAMLD
;
A
#
# COMPACT_ATOMS: atom_id res chain seq x y z
N MET A 1 56.97 -35.33 -20.47
CA MET A 1 57.51 -34.11 -19.81
C MET A 1 56.40 -33.09 -19.65
N ARG A 2 56.05 -32.82 -18.38
CA ARG A 2 55.29 -31.72 -17.75
C ARG A 2 54.39 -30.81 -18.62
N LEU A 3 53.07 -30.96 -18.48
CA LEU A 3 52.08 -29.90 -18.67
C LEU A 3 52.08 -28.96 -17.45
N PRO A 4 51.95 -27.62 -17.61
CA PRO A 4 51.76 -26.72 -16.48
C PRO A 4 50.27 -26.67 -16.09
N LEU A 5 50.03 -26.86 -14.79
CA LEU A 5 48.74 -26.66 -14.12
C LEU A 5 48.51 -25.14 -13.98
N LEU A 6 47.51 -24.58 -14.67
CA LEU A 6 47.03 -23.22 -14.42
C LEU A 6 46.01 -23.26 -13.28
N ALA A 7 46.41 -22.79 -12.10
CA ALA A 7 45.52 -22.58 -10.97
C ALA A 7 44.68 -21.32 -11.20
N ALA A 8 43.38 -21.51 -11.45
CA ALA A 8 42.41 -20.41 -11.45
C ALA A 8 42.14 -19.98 -10.00
N VAL A 9 42.68 -18.84 -9.60
CA VAL A 9 42.31 -18.18 -8.34
C VAL A 9 40.95 -17.52 -8.57
N ALA A 10 39.88 -18.14 -8.06
CA ALA A 10 38.57 -17.50 -8.01
C ALA A 10 38.61 -16.41 -6.92
N LEU A 11 38.71 -15.15 -7.32
CA LEU A 11 38.39 -14.02 -6.45
C LEU A 11 36.89 -14.03 -6.17
N ALA A 12 36.50 -14.57 -5.01
CA ALA A 12 35.18 -14.32 -4.46
C ALA A 12 35.10 -12.84 -4.08
N ALA A 13 34.40 -12.04 -4.89
CA ALA A 13 34.02 -10.69 -4.53
C ALA A 13 33.06 -10.78 -3.33
N ALA A 14 33.59 -10.57 -2.13
CA ALA A 14 32.77 -10.35 -0.94
C ALA A 14 31.93 -9.10 -1.22
N SER A 15 30.61 -9.28 -1.40
CA SER A 15 29.69 -8.16 -1.31
C SER A 15 29.96 -7.47 0.03
N PRO A 16 30.21 -6.15 0.08
CA PRO A 16 30.39 -5.47 1.35
C PRO A 16 29.10 -5.71 2.13
N ALA A 17 29.22 -6.43 3.25
CA ALA A 17 28.19 -6.40 4.27
C ALA A 17 27.90 -4.92 4.51
N LEU A 18 26.64 -4.50 4.39
CA LEU A 18 26.21 -3.16 4.80
C LEU A 18 26.77 -2.95 6.20
N ALA A 19 27.82 -2.12 6.31
CA ALA A 19 28.47 -1.87 7.58
C ALA A 19 27.41 -1.31 8.52
N ASP A 20 27.35 -1.85 9.74
CA ASP A 20 26.46 -1.33 10.76
C ASP A 20 26.71 0.18 10.93
N GLN A 21 25.63 0.95 11.06
CA GLN A 21 25.71 2.40 11.18
C GLN A 21 26.56 2.77 12.41
N SER A 22 27.51 3.69 12.26
CA SER A 22 28.33 4.14 13.39
C SER A 22 27.47 4.81 14.47
N PRO A 23 27.90 4.83 15.74
CA PRO A 23 27.18 5.54 16.80
C PRO A 23 26.97 7.03 16.51
N ALA A 24 27.96 7.68 15.88
CA ALA A 24 27.85 9.09 15.49
C ALA A 24 26.80 9.28 14.39
N SER A 25 26.82 8.42 13.37
CA SER A 25 25.82 8.41 12.30
C SER A 25 24.42 8.14 12.86
N ALA A 26 24.25 7.19 13.79
CA ALA A 26 22.97 6.86 14.42
C ALA A 26 22.40 8.00 15.30
N ALA A 27 23.26 8.80 15.95
CA ALA A 27 22.87 9.94 16.77
C ALA A 27 22.62 11.23 15.97
N ALA A 28 23.08 11.29 14.72
CA ALA A 28 22.99 12.47 13.87
C ALA A 28 21.53 12.90 13.67
N LYS A 29 21.30 14.22 13.75
CA LYS A 29 19.98 14.81 13.54
C LYS A 29 19.59 14.67 12.08
N GLY A 30 18.47 14.00 11.83
CA GLY A 30 17.88 13.85 10.52
C GLY A 30 17.14 15.07 10.04
N ARG A 31 17.21 15.32 8.73
CA ARG A 31 16.37 16.30 8.04
C ARG A 31 15.07 15.65 7.54
N ILE A 32 13.97 16.38 7.64
CA ILE A 32 12.72 16.06 6.93
C ILE A 32 12.62 17.06 5.77
N ALA A 33 12.62 16.58 4.52
CA ALA A 33 12.52 17.44 3.35
C ALA A 33 11.12 18.09 3.27
N PRO A 34 10.96 19.26 2.63
CA PRO A 34 9.64 19.80 2.30
C PRO A 34 8.82 18.81 1.46
N LEU A 35 7.49 18.88 1.57
CA LEU A 35 6.59 18.05 0.75
C LEU A 35 6.64 18.52 -0.70
N ASN A 36 7.19 17.69 -1.59
CA ASN A 36 7.16 17.93 -3.03
C ASN A 36 5.82 17.49 -3.62
N VAL A 37 5.10 18.37 -4.32
CA VAL A 37 3.77 18.08 -4.88
C VAL A 37 3.87 18.01 -6.40
N GLN A 38 3.40 16.90 -6.97
CA GLN A 38 3.30 16.68 -8.40
C GLN A 38 1.84 16.45 -8.79
N VAL A 39 1.37 17.20 -9.78
CA VAL A 39 0.03 17.05 -10.35
C VAL A 39 0.15 16.44 -11.73
N ILE A 40 -0.59 15.36 -11.99
CA ILE A 40 -0.66 14.70 -13.29
C ILE A 40 -1.91 15.20 -14.02
N GLY A 41 -1.71 15.70 -15.24
CA GLY A 41 -2.79 16.25 -16.08
C GLY A 41 -3.32 17.62 -15.63
N ALA A 42 -4.44 18.02 -16.22
CA ALA A 42 -5.08 19.30 -15.95
C ALA A 42 -6.19 19.13 -14.89
N LEU A 43 -5.89 19.51 -13.65
CA LEU A 43 -6.84 19.46 -12.53
C LEU A 43 -7.23 20.88 -12.07
N PRO A 44 -8.49 21.12 -11.67
CA PRO A 44 -8.92 22.41 -11.10
C PRO A 44 -8.03 22.87 -9.92
N PRO A 45 -7.37 24.05 -9.99
CA PRO A 45 -6.40 24.47 -8.98
C PRO A 45 -6.95 24.56 -7.55
N ALA A 46 -8.21 24.99 -7.39
CA ALA A 46 -8.85 25.06 -6.08
C ALA A 46 -9.06 23.68 -5.42
N GLU A 47 -9.33 22.65 -6.24
CA GLU A 47 -9.45 21.27 -5.78
C GLU A 47 -8.09 20.68 -5.45
N VAL A 48 -7.07 20.93 -6.29
CA VAL A 48 -5.68 20.53 -6.01
C VAL A 48 -5.18 21.13 -4.71
N LYS A 49 -5.43 22.43 -4.47
CA LYS A 49 -5.02 23.11 -3.23
C LYS A 49 -5.65 22.47 -1.99
N ALA A 50 -6.96 22.20 -2.05
CA ALA A 50 -7.67 21.59 -0.93
C ALA A 50 -7.20 20.15 -0.66
N PHE A 51 -7.06 19.35 -1.72
CA PHE A 51 -6.53 18.00 -1.63
C PHE A 51 -5.11 18.00 -1.04
N THR A 52 -4.23 18.86 -1.56
CA THR A 52 -2.84 19.00 -1.08
C THR A 52 -2.79 19.38 0.39
N ALA A 53 -3.59 20.36 0.83
CA ALA A 53 -3.63 20.77 2.23
C ALA A 53 -4.04 19.62 3.14
N LYS A 54 -5.06 18.85 2.73
CA LYS A 54 -5.60 17.76 3.52
C LYS A 54 -4.69 16.52 3.54
N ALA A 55 -4.19 16.10 2.38
CA ALA A 55 -3.20 15.04 2.25
C ALA A 55 -1.92 15.39 3.01
N GLY A 56 -1.47 16.65 2.91
CA GLY A 56 -0.34 17.19 3.66
C GLY A 56 -0.55 17.08 5.17
N ALA A 57 -1.73 17.46 5.68
CA ALA A 57 -2.04 17.32 7.10
C ALA A 57 -2.04 15.86 7.58
N ILE A 58 -2.47 14.91 6.75
CA ILE A 58 -2.39 13.47 7.06
C ILE A 58 -0.92 13.01 7.07
N VAL A 59 -0.10 13.46 6.12
CA VAL A 59 1.36 13.19 6.12
C VAL A 59 2.02 13.75 7.37
N GLU A 60 1.68 14.98 7.78
CA GLU A 60 2.22 15.58 9.00
C GLU A 60 1.81 14.80 10.26
N LYS A 61 0.60 14.21 10.32
CA LYS A 61 0.23 13.30 11.42
C LYS A 61 1.13 12.06 11.49
N VAL A 62 1.52 11.50 10.34
CA VAL A 62 2.46 10.38 10.32
C VAL A 62 3.84 10.82 10.82
N LEU A 63 4.31 11.98 10.37
CA LEU A 63 5.59 12.52 10.80
C LEU A 63 5.59 12.95 12.27
N ALA A 64 4.43 13.30 12.84
CA ALA A 64 4.30 13.65 14.25
C ALA A 64 4.39 12.44 15.20
N THR A 65 4.52 11.21 14.69
CA THR A 65 4.73 10.02 15.53
C THR A 65 6.04 10.12 16.32
N PRO A 66 6.12 9.56 17.54
CA PRO A 66 7.34 9.52 18.34
C PRO A 66 8.57 9.05 17.56
N THR A 67 8.41 8.06 16.67
CA THR A 67 9.52 7.53 15.88
C THR A 67 10.00 8.47 14.76
N LEU A 68 9.14 9.32 14.18
CA LEU A 68 9.46 10.11 12.98
C LEU A 68 9.60 11.62 13.19
N HIS A 69 9.08 12.20 14.28
CA HIS A 69 9.00 13.66 14.45
C HIS A 69 10.36 14.35 14.61
N GLN A 70 11.37 13.63 15.09
CA GLN A 70 12.75 14.08 15.21
C GLN A 70 13.67 12.94 14.79
N PRO A 71 13.81 12.69 13.47
CA PRO A 71 14.50 11.50 13.01
C PRO A 71 15.98 11.58 13.42
N ARG A 72 16.51 10.45 13.92
CA ARG A 72 17.90 10.30 14.38
C ARG A 72 18.52 9.11 13.67
N GLY A 73 19.65 9.33 13.01
CA GLY A 73 20.32 8.33 12.19
C GLY A 73 19.75 8.17 10.78
N PHE A 74 18.72 8.93 10.43
CA PHE A 74 18.12 8.91 9.10
C PHE A 74 17.47 10.25 8.79
N SER A 75 17.28 10.55 7.51
CA SER A 75 16.43 11.65 7.02
C SER A 75 15.19 11.08 6.34
N ILE A 76 14.23 11.94 6.00
CA ILE A 76 13.03 11.55 5.24
C ILE A 76 12.86 12.51 4.06
N THR A 77 12.81 11.98 2.84
CA THR A 77 12.26 12.70 1.68
C THR A 77 10.79 12.35 1.53
N ARG A 78 10.01 13.28 0.99
CA ARG A 78 8.56 13.10 0.85
C ARG A 78 8.00 13.77 -0.39
N SER A 79 7.10 13.06 -1.05
CA SER A 79 6.39 13.53 -2.22
C SER A 79 4.91 13.18 -2.16
N LEU A 80 4.08 13.97 -2.84
CA LEU A 80 2.66 13.74 -3.08
C LEU A 80 2.41 13.83 -4.58
N THR A 81 1.94 12.75 -5.18
CA THR A 81 1.39 12.76 -6.54
C THR A 81 -0.13 12.85 -6.45
N ILE A 82 -0.75 13.71 -7.27
CA ILE A 82 -2.21 13.88 -7.39
C ILE A 82 -2.59 13.61 -8.85
N ASP A 83 -3.62 12.81 -9.06
CA ASP A 83 -4.08 12.41 -10.39
C ASP A 83 -5.62 12.38 -10.47
N SER A 84 -6.13 12.42 -11.70
CA SER A 84 -7.53 12.09 -11.98
C SER A 84 -7.79 10.59 -11.78
N PRO A 85 -9.02 10.20 -11.42
CA PRO A 85 -9.43 8.81 -11.56
C PRO A 85 -9.37 8.41 -13.05
N PRO A 86 -9.03 7.13 -13.36
CA PRO A 86 -9.08 6.59 -14.71
C PRO A 86 -10.45 6.81 -15.38
N SER A 87 -10.44 6.96 -16.72
CA SER A 87 -11.64 7.32 -17.50
C SER A 87 -12.72 6.24 -17.52
N ASP A 88 -12.38 4.99 -17.19
CA ASP A 88 -13.29 3.86 -17.07
C ASP A 88 -13.99 3.79 -15.70
N GLN A 89 -13.62 4.65 -14.75
CA GLN A 89 -14.32 4.76 -13.48
C GLN A 89 -15.60 5.61 -13.59
N PRO A 90 -16.60 5.39 -12.71
CA PRO A 90 -17.80 6.20 -12.67
C PRO A 90 -17.51 7.70 -12.67
N GLN A 91 -18.36 8.48 -13.33
CA GLN A 91 -18.30 9.92 -13.18
C GLN A 91 -18.55 10.31 -11.71
N GLY A 92 -17.93 11.41 -11.29
CA GLY A 92 -18.06 11.89 -9.91
C GLY A 92 -16.96 11.42 -8.96
N GLN A 93 -16.10 10.46 -9.33
CA GLN A 93 -15.00 10.00 -8.46
C GLN A 93 -14.05 11.14 -8.04
N PRO A 94 -13.55 11.13 -6.78
CA PRO A 94 -12.59 12.12 -6.30
C PRO A 94 -11.20 11.89 -6.92
N PHE A 95 -10.29 12.85 -6.74
CA PHE A 95 -8.89 12.71 -7.14
C PHE A 95 -8.22 11.55 -6.41
N LEU A 96 -7.29 10.91 -7.12
CA LEU A 96 -6.39 9.94 -6.54
C LEU A 96 -5.16 10.67 -6.00
N GLY A 97 -4.58 10.13 -4.94
CA GLY A 97 -3.31 10.65 -4.42
C GLY A 97 -2.40 9.57 -3.91
N ARG A 98 -1.10 9.81 -4.01
CA ARG A 98 -0.05 8.94 -3.47
C ARG A 98 1.00 9.78 -2.78
N ALA A 99 1.04 9.71 -1.45
CA ALA A 99 2.17 10.20 -0.68
C ALA A 99 3.23 9.09 -0.56
N THR A 100 4.49 9.42 -0.83
CA THR A 100 5.62 8.52 -0.60
C THR A 100 6.60 9.21 0.35
N MET A 101 6.97 8.53 1.43
CA MET A 101 8.04 8.92 2.32
C MET A 101 9.17 7.91 2.22
N ILE A 102 10.38 8.38 1.94
CA ILE A 102 11.57 7.55 1.76
C ILE A 102 12.55 7.91 2.88
N PRO A 103 12.74 7.03 3.87
CA PRO A 103 13.80 7.21 4.85
C PRO A 103 15.14 6.97 4.18
N GLN A 104 16.15 7.76 4.53
CA GLN A 104 17.51 7.60 4.02
C GLN A 104 18.49 7.57 5.19
N MET A 105 19.33 6.53 5.28
CA MET A 105 20.28 6.40 6.38
C MET A 105 21.38 7.46 6.26
N ILE A 106 21.72 8.06 7.40
CA ILE A 106 22.85 9.00 7.52
C ILE A 106 24.13 8.20 7.68
N ASP A 107 25.16 8.59 6.94
CA ASP A 107 26.49 7.97 6.92
C ASP A 107 27.53 9.11 6.92
N LEU A 108 27.99 9.46 8.12
CA LEU A 108 28.97 10.52 8.34
C LEU A 108 30.36 10.12 7.86
N GLU A 109 30.70 8.83 7.98
CA GLU A 109 31.97 8.26 7.53
C GLU A 109 32.15 8.45 6.02
N ALA A 110 31.05 8.45 5.28
CA ALA A 110 31.06 8.73 3.86
C ALA A 110 30.89 10.20 3.48
N GLY A 111 31.08 11.11 4.44
CA GLY A 111 31.17 12.54 4.19
C GLY A 111 29.84 13.27 4.10
N ALA A 112 28.76 12.75 4.71
CA ALA A 112 27.51 13.49 4.83
C ALA A 112 27.74 14.83 5.58
N LYS A 113 27.25 15.92 5.00
CA LYS A 113 27.41 17.28 5.56
C LYS A 113 26.08 17.78 6.14
N PRO A 114 26.10 18.47 7.29
CA PRO A 114 24.90 19.07 7.84
C PRO A 114 24.48 20.31 7.05
N ASP A 115 23.20 20.65 7.12
CA ASP A 115 22.69 21.97 6.76
C ASP A 115 22.98 23.02 7.85
N ALA A 116 22.53 24.26 7.61
CA ALA A 116 22.71 25.36 8.57
C ALA A 116 22.05 25.12 9.94
N ALA A 117 21.08 24.20 10.04
CA ALA A 117 20.41 23.82 11.28
C ALA A 117 21.02 22.58 11.96
N GLY A 118 22.19 22.12 11.47
CA GLY A 118 22.89 20.94 11.98
C GLY A 118 22.20 19.63 11.61
N ALA A 119 21.29 19.61 10.63
CA ALA A 119 20.56 18.42 10.22
C ALA A 119 21.17 17.81 8.95
N TYR A 120 21.19 16.49 8.88
CA TYR A 120 21.83 15.73 7.81
C TYR A 120 20.78 15.11 6.88
N MET A 121 21.09 15.09 5.58
CA MET A 121 20.44 14.22 4.62
C MET A 121 21.21 12.91 4.52
N GLY A 122 20.50 11.80 4.59
CA GLY A 122 21.02 10.48 4.32
C GLY A 122 21.20 10.21 2.82
N ARG A 123 21.83 9.09 2.50
CA ARG A 123 22.16 8.70 1.12
C ARG A 123 21.73 7.29 0.75
N LEU A 124 21.56 6.41 1.74
CA LEU A 124 21.16 5.02 1.52
C LEU A 124 19.65 4.91 1.73
N GLU A 125 18.91 4.74 0.63
CA GLU A 125 17.46 4.65 0.67
C GLU A 125 17.00 3.38 1.40
N GLY A 126 16.10 3.59 2.35
CA GLY A 126 15.36 2.53 2.99
C GLY A 126 14.07 2.20 2.24
N PRO A 127 13.29 1.24 2.77
CA PRO A 127 12.00 0.92 2.21
C PRO A 127 11.02 2.09 2.41
N THR A 128 10.02 2.21 1.55
CA THR A 128 9.12 3.38 1.56
C THR A 128 7.90 3.19 2.46
N PHE A 129 7.51 4.28 3.12
CA PHE A 129 6.20 4.42 3.77
C PHE A 129 5.27 5.13 2.78
N GLN A 130 4.15 4.50 2.43
CA GLN A 130 3.24 5.02 1.39
C GLN A 130 1.86 5.29 1.96
N ILE A 131 1.22 6.35 1.47
CA ILE A 131 -0.18 6.68 1.77
C ILE A 131 -0.90 6.82 0.44
N ARG A 132 -1.89 5.96 0.20
CA ARG A 132 -2.78 6.06 -0.95
C ARG A 132 -4.08 6.74 -0.52
N PHE A 133 -4.53 7.71 -1.30
CA PHE A 133 -5.75 8.46 -1.09
C PHE A 133 -6.75 8.12 -2.19
N ASN A 134 -7.97 7.79 -1.81
CA ASN A 134 -9.08 7.46 -2.72
C ASN A 134 -8.79 6.33 -3.72
N THR A 135 -7.83 5.45 -3.42
CA THR A 135 -7.52 4.28 -4.26
C THR A 135 -8.22 3.04 -3.69
N LEU A 136 -9.38 2.66 -4.22
CA LEU A 136 -10.07 1.42 -3.79
C LEU A 136 -9.21 0.18 -4.00
N ALA A 137 -8.36 0.20 -5.03
CA ALA A 137 -7.42 -0.88 -5.31
C ALA A 137 -6.15 -0.87 -4.44
N ALA A 138 -6.08 -0.03 -3.39
CA ALA A 138 -4.86 0.12 -2.60
C ALA A 138 -4.37 -1.17 -1.92
N LEU A 139 -5.24 -2.18 -1.76
CA LEU A 139 -4.89 -3.49 -1.23
C LEU A 139 -4.29 -4.44 -2.27
N TYR A 140 -4.15 -4.05 -3.54
CA TYR A 140 -3.61 -4.91 -4.58
C TYR A 140 -2.22 -4.43 -5.02
N ALA A 141 -1.33 -5.38 -5.32
CA ALA A 141 0.06 -5.11 -5.64
C ALA A 141 0.24 -4.40 -6.99
N ASN A 142 -0.67 -4.66 -7.94
CA ASN A 142 -0.70 -4.05 -9.27
C ASN A 142 -1.96 -3.19 -9.38
N ASP A 143 -1.86 -1.89 -9.09
CA ASP A 143 -2.97 -0.93 -9.14
C ASP A 143 -3.08 -0.17 -10.49
N ASN A 144 -2.41 -0.67 -11.52
CA ASN A 144 -2.37 -0.06 -12.85
C ASN A 144 -3.71 -0.27 -13.60
N GLY A 145 -4.64 0.67 -13.46
CA GLY A 145 -5.87 0.69 -14.28
C GLY A 145 -6.86 -0.41 -13.91
N ASP A 146 -6.93 -0.73 -12.62
CA ASP A 146 -7.77 -1.79 -12.10
C ASP A 146 -9.27 -1.55 -12.39
N ARG A 147 -9.86 -2.43 -13.19
CA ARG A 147 -11.28 -2.38 -13.52
C ARG A 147 -12.14 -2.64 -12.29
N ILE A 148 -13.16 -1.81 -12.09
CA ILE A 148 -14.11 -1.90 -10.96
C ILE A 148 -14.95 -3.18 -11.02
N ASP A 149 -15.20 -3.72 -12.21
CA ASP A 149 -16.03 -4.91 -12.41
C ASP A 149 -15.28 -6.23 -12.23
N GLN A 150 -13.95 -6.20 -12.12
CA GLN A 150 -13.13 -7.39 -11.95
C GLN A 150 -13.24 -7.95 -10.52
N PRO A 151 -13.59 -9.24 -10.35
CA PRO A 151 -13.50 -9.94 -9.08
C PRO A 151 -12.07 -9.97 -8.56
N ARG A 152 -11.92 -9.91 -7.24
CA ARG A 152 -10.63 -9.93 -6.56
C ARG A 152 -10.72 -10.77 -5.32
N ASP A 153 -9.65 -11.51 -5.05
CA ASP A 153 -9.45 -12.13 -3.76
C ASP A 153 -9.11 -11.03 -2.75
N LEU A 154 -9.92 -10.85 -1.71
CA LEU A 154 -9.59 -9.90 -0.66
C LEU A 154 -8.27 -10.36 -0.01
N PRO A 155 -7.21 -9.53 0.02
CA PRO A 155 -5.92 -9.97 0.52
C PRO A 155 -6.00 -10.48 1.95
N LEU A 156 -5.01 -11.30 2.33
CA LEU A 156 -4.98 -11.91 3.65
C LEU A 156 -5.04 -10.83 4.74
N LYS A 157 -6.14 -10.82 5.50
CA LYS A 157 -6.27 -9.99 6.70
C LYS A 157 -5.38 -10.60 7.78
N MET A 158 -4.28 -9.92 8.09
CA MET A 158 -3.32 -10.39 9.09
C MET A 158 -3.78 -10.10 10.51
N ALA A 159 -4.34 -8.92 10.73
CA ALA A 159 -4.57 -8.38 12.06
C ALA A 159 -5.54 -7.19 12.02
N SER A 160 -5.71 -6.56 13.18
CA SER A 160 -6.27 -5.22 13.31
C SER A 160 -5.37 -4.36 14.20
N ILE A 161 -5.19 -3.08 13.84
CA ILE A 161 -4.48 -2.09 14.65
C ILE A 161 -5.51 -1.03 15.03
N GLN A 162 -5.74 -0.83 16.34
CA GLN A 162 -6.71 0.14 16.86
C GLN A 162 -8.12 0.00 16.23
N GLY A 163 -8.54 -1.24 15.92
CA GLY A 163 -9.82 -1.54 15.27
C GLY A 163 -9.83 -1.45 13.74
N PHE A 164 -8.76 -0.94 13.10
CA PHE A 164 -8.65 -0.87 11.64
C PHE A 164 -8.06 -2.16 11.07
N PRO A 165 -8.59 -2.69 9.94
CA PRO A 165 -8.08 -3.92 9.34
C PRO A 165 -6.69 -3.71 8.72
N VAL A 166 -5.81 -4.70 8.93
CA VAL A 166 -4.47 -4.75 8.34
C VAL A 166 -4.36 -5.94 7.40
N PHE A 167 -3.93 -5.66 6.17
CA PHE A 167 -3.81 -6.64 5.10
C PHE A 167 -2.36 -6.86 4.72
N GLN A 168 -2.02 -8.08 4.32
CA GLN A 168 -0.74 -8.37 3.67
C GLN A 168 -0.87 -8.18 2.16
N VAL A 169 -0.03 -7.34 1.58
CA VAL A 169 0.01 -7.08 0.13
C VAL A 169 1.45 -7.23 -0.35
N GLY A 170 1.79 -8.42 -0.84
CA GLY A 170 3.18 -8.78 -1.15
C GLY A 170 4.07 -8.65 0.08
N ILE A 171 5.10 -7.79 -0.01
CA ILE A 171 6.06 -7.50 1.07
C ILE A 171 5.64 -6.31 1.96
N ARG A 172 4.36 -5.91 1.92
CA ARG A 172 3.85 -4.75 2.65
C ARG A 172 2.69 -5.12 3.55
N GLN A 173 2.56 -4.40 4.65
CA GLN A 173 1.34 -4.33 5.44
C GLN A 173 0.57 -3.07 5.03
N VAL A 174 -0.74 -3.21 4.81
CA VAL A 174 -1.61 -2.10 4.44
C VAL A 174 -2.73 -1.96 5.47
N ILE A 175 -2.78 -0.81 6.14
CA ILE A 175 -3.86 -0.41 7.04
C ILE A 175 -4.89 0.34 6.22
N LEU A 176 -6.13 -0.14 6.21
CA LEU A 176 -7.21 0.51 5.48
C LEU A 176 -8.07 1.36 6.42
N ILE A 177 -8.17 2.65 6.11
CA ILE A 177 -8.93 3.65 6.87
C ILE A 177 -10.06 4.14 5.97
N ALA A 178 -11.25 3.57 6.17
CA ALA A 178 -12.47 3.90 5.45
C ALA A 178 -13.41 4.73 6.32
N LYS A 179 -14.36 5.45 5.71
CA LYS A 179 -15.41 6.17 6.44
C LYS A 179 -16.32 5.18 7.19
N PRO A 180 -16.73 5.47 8.44
CA PRO A 180 -17.66 4.63 9.18
C PRO A 180 -18.94 4.33 8.38
N GLY A 181 -19.39 3.08 8.41
CA GLY A 181 -20.60 2.65 7.71
C GLY A 181 -20.47 2.45 6.20
N ARG A 182 -19.31 2.75 5.60
CA ARG A 182 -19.05 2.48 4.18
C ARG A 182 -18.07 1.34 3.99
N GLN A 183 -18.39 0.44 3.07
CA GLN A 183 -17.56 -0.71 2.74
C GLN A 183 -16.88 -0.48 1.37
N PRO A 184 -15.54 -0.37 1.31
CA PRO A 184 -14.82 -0.15 0.06
C PRO A 184 -14.90 -1.36 -0.88
N TYR A 185 -15.21 -2.53 -0.35
CA TYR A 185 -15.37 -3.77 -1.09
C TYR A 185 -16.76 -4.35 -0.84
N ARG A 186 -17.38 -4.87 -1.90
CA ARG A 186 -18.62 -5.63 -1.82
C ARG A 186 -18.31 -7.11 -2.01
N PRO A 187 -18.78 -8.01 -1.12
CA PRO A 187 -18.65 -9.44 -1.35
C PRO A 187 -19.42 -9.83 -2.62
N MET A 188 -18.81 -10.70 -3.42
CA MET A 188 -19.48 -11.32 -4.54
C MET A 188 -20.20 -12.59 -4.08
N THR A 189 -21.35 -12.83 -4.68
CA THR A 189 -22.02 -14.13 -4.58
C THR A 189 -21.42 -15.14 -5.55
N LYS A 190 -21.62 -16.44 -5.30
CA LYS A 190 -21.19 -17.51 -6.22
C LYS A 190 -21.81 -17.33 -7.61
N GLY A 191 -23.08 -16.93 -7.68
CA GLY A 191 -23.79 -16.66 -8.92
C GLY A 191 -23.16 -15.51 -9.72
N GLU A 192 -22.89 -14.37 -9.08
CA GLU A 192 -22.24 -13.23 -9.74
C GLU A 192 -20.84 -13.58 -10.25
N TYR A 193 -20.09 -14.38 -9.50
CA TYR A 193 -18.74 -14.80 -9.90
C TYR A 193 -18.78 -15.75 -11.11
N LEU A 194 -19.69 -16.74 -11.10
CA LEU A 194 -19.87 -17.65 -12.24
C LEU A 194 -20.32 -16.92 -13.51
N GLN A 195 -21.21 -15.93 -13.38
CA GLN A 195 -21.64 -15.11 -14.52
C GLN A 195 -20.49 -14.30 -15.11
N TRP A 196 -19.65 -13.72 -14.25
CA TRP A 196 -18.47 -13.01 -14.70
C TRP A 196 -17.46 -13.94 -15.38
N MET A 197 -17.15 -15.09 -14.77
CA MET A 197 -16.21 -16.04 -15.38
C MET A 197 -16.71 -16.57 -16.72
N ALA A 198 -18.01 -16.85 -16.86
CA ALA A 198 -18.57 -17.31 -18.12
C ALA A 198 -18.48 -16.27 -19.25
N LYS A 199 -18.42 -14.98 -18.90
CA LYS A 199 -18.19 -13.89 -19.86
C LYS A 199 -16.72 -13.79 -20.28
N GLU A 200 -15.80 -13.94 -19.33
CA GLU A 200 -14.36 -13.82 -19.59
C GLU A 200 -13.76 -15.09 -20.22
N ILE A 201 -14.32 -16.25 -19.91
CA ILE A 201 -13.90 -17.57 -20.40
C ILE A 201 -15.14 -18.29 -20.94
N PRO A 202 -15.60 -17.95 -22.15
CA PRO A 202 -16.72 -18.66 -22.76
C PRO A 202 -16.38 -20.14 -22.95
N ASP A 203 -17.43 -20.99 -22.97
CA ASP A 203 -17.35 -22.43 -23.24
C ASP A 203 -16.57 -23.30 -22.22
N ASP A 204 -16.22 -22.78 -21.04
CA ASP A 204 -15.66 -23.63 -19.96
C ASP A 204 -16.76 -24.53 -19.36
N ALA A 205 -16.66 -25.83 -19.62
CA ALA A 205 -17.60 -26.85 -19.17
C ALA A 205 -17.80 -26.87 -17.65
N ARG A 206 -16.77 -26.54 -16.86
CA ARG A 206 -16.85 -26.51 -15.39
C ARG A 206 -17.75 -25.38 -14.91
N LEU A 207 -17.76 -24.26 -15.63
CA LEU A 207 -18.63 -23.12 -15.32
C LEU A 207 -20.08 -23.46 -15.63
N ALA A 208 -20.34 -24.10 -16.77
CA ALA A 208 -21.68 -24.55 -17.15
C ALA A 208 -22.22 -25.58 -16.15
N GLU A 209 -21.41 -26.56 -15.76
CA GLU A 209 -21.77 -27.56 -14.74
C GLU A 209 -22.04 -26.92 -13.37
N ALA A 210 -21.17 -26.01 -12.92
CA ALA A 210 -21.36 -25.32 -11.65
C ALA A 210 -22.62 -24.44 -11.66
N GLN A 211 -22.90 -23.77 -12.77
CA GLN A 211 -24.15 -23.04 -12.94
C GLN A 211 -25.34 -24.00 -12.86
N ALA A 212 -25.32 -25.14 -13.56
CA ALA A 212 -26.43 -26.10 -13.54
C ALA A 212 -26.65 -26.75 -12.16
N THR A 213 -25.59 -27.02 -11.42
CA THR A 213 -25.64 -27.80 -10.17
C THR A 213 -25.94 -26.96 -8.93
N LEU A 214 -25.52 -25.69 -8.89
CA LEU A 214 -25.79 -24.83 -7.75
C LEU A 214 -27.26 -24.42 -7.68
N THR A 215 -27.88 -24.70 -6.54
CA THR A 215 -29.23 -24.23 -6.19
C THR A 215 -29.29 -22.70 -6.12
N PRO A 216 -30.49 -22.08 -6.26
CA PRO A 216 -30.63 -20.63 -6.13
C PRO A 216 -30.06 -20.06 -4.82
N GLN A 217 -30.25 -20.78 -3.71
CA GLN A 217 -29.72 -20.39 -2.40
C GLN A 217 -28.18 -20.44 -2.38
N GLN A 218 -27.57 -21.48 -2.96
CA GLN A 218 -26.11 -21.56 -3.05
C GLN A 218 -25.53 -20.50 -3.99
N ARG A 219 -26.23 -20.15 -5.08
CA ARG A 219 -25.80 -19.06 -5.96
C ARG A 219 -25.84 -17.70 -5.27
N ALA A 220 -26.80 -17.48 -4.37
CA ALA A 220 -26.90 -16.27 -3.55
C ALA A 220 -25.91 -16.23 -2.39
N ALA A 221 -25.26 -17.35 -2.03
CA ALA A 221 -24.26 -17.39 -0.99
C ALA A 221 -22.96 -16.66 -1.41
N PRO A 222 -22.17 -16.13 -0.45
CA PRO A 222 -20.88 -15.52 -0.74
C PRO A 222 -19.92 -16.48 -1.45
N ALA A 223 -19.07 -15.93 -2.31
CA ALA A 223 -17.99 -16.62 -2.98
C ALA A 223 -16.67 -16.42 -2.20
N CYS A 224 -15.93 -17.50 -2.01
CA CYS A 224 -14.58 -17.46 -1.44
C CYS A 224 -13.64 -18.27 -2.31
N ALA A 225 -12.39 -17.83 -2.40
CA ALA A 225 -11.35 -18.50 -3.17
C ALA A 225 -11.10 -19.90 -2.59
N SER A 226 -10.88 -20.86 -3.49
CA SER A 226 -10.51 -22.22 -3.13
C SER A 226 -9.00 -22.40 -3.20
N SER A 227 -8.41 -23.07 -2.21
CA SER A 227 -7.03 -23.55 -2.30
C SER A 227 -6.89 -24.85 -3.10
N ARG A 228 -8.01 -25.48 -3.48
CA ARG A 228 -8.05 -26.73 -4.25
C ARG A 228 -8.26 -26.42 -5.73
N LEU A 229 -7.29 -26.80 -6.56
CA LEU A 229 -7.25 -26.55 -8.01
C LEU A 229 -8.52 -26.94 -8.79
N ARG A 230 -9.28 -27.94 -8.30
CA ARG A 230 -10.48 -28.45 -8.97
C ARG A 230 -11.78 -27.85 -8.46
N GLU A 231 -11.76 -27.12 -7.35
CA GLU A 231 -12.95 -26.52 -6.74
C GLU A 231 -13.01 -25.04 -7.09
N LEU A 232 -14.14 -24.60 -7.66
CA LEU A 232 -14.33 -23.18 -8.02
C LEU A 232 -14.48 -22.27 -6.79
N PHE A 233 -14.97 -22.81 -5.69
CA PHE A 233 -15.27 -22.05 -4.48
C PHE A 233 -14.78 -22.79 -3.24
N GLY A 234 -14.13 -22.04 -2.35
CA GLY A 234 -13.86 -22.48 -0.99
C GLY A 234 -15.09 -22.35 -0.08
N ASP A 235 -14.91 -22.76 1.17
CA ASP A 235 -15.90 -22.61 2.23
C ASP A 235 -15.71 -21.27 2.95
N CYS A 236 -16.67 -20.36 2.75
CA CYS A 236 -16.65 -19.03 3.37
C CYS A 236 -16.85 -19.02 4.89
N SER A 237 -17.22 -20.15 5.50
CA SER A 237 -17.39 -20.24 6.96
C SER A 237 -16.07 -20.42 7.70
N LYS A 238 -14.97 -20.74 7.00
CA LYS A 238 -13.66 -20.94 7.60
C LYS A 238 -13.02 -19.62 8.00
N SER A 239 -12.26 -19.63 9.10
CA SER A 239 -11.55 -18.46 9.61
C SER A 239 -10.46 -17.94 8.67
N ASP A 240 -9.91 -18.81 7.82
CA ASP A 240 -8.89 -18.52 6.81
C ASP A 240 -9.49 -18.37 5.40
N ALA A 241 -10.81 -18.33 5.27
CA ALA A 241 -11.46 -18.12 3.99
C ALA A 241 -11.04 -16.78 3.38
N ILE A 242 -10.79 -16.78 2.07
CA ILE A 242 -10.44 -15.58 1.31
C ILE A 242 -11.68 -15.18 0.51
N PRO A 243 -12.43 -14.13 0.92
CA PRO A 243 -13.62 -13.71 0.20
C PRO A 243 -13.28 -13.19 -1.19
N ILE A 244 -14.10 -13.54 -2.17
CA ILE A 244 -14.07 -12.93 -3.50
C ILE A 244 -14.94 -11.67 -3.44
N VAL A 245 -14.36 -10.53 -3.78
CA VAL A 245 -14.98 -9.20 -3.67
C VAL A 245 -14.89 -8.44 -4.99
N ARG A 246 -15.66 -7.35 -5.09
CA ARG A 246 -15.45 -6.28 -6.07
C ARG A 246 -15.20 -4.96 -5.38
N LEU A 247 -14.57 -4.04 -6.09
CA LEU A 247 -14.52 -2.65 -5.67
C LEU A 247 -15.95 -2.11 -5.62
N ASN A 248 -16.32 -1.39 -4.57
CA ASN A 248 -17.64 -0.80 -4.44
C ASN A 248 -17.69 0.53 -5.21
N PRO A 249 -18.36 0.61 -6.38
CA PRO A 249 -18.41 1.85 -7.18
C PRO A 249 -19.11 3.01 -6.47
N ASP A 250 -19.96 2.70 -5.50
CA ASP A 250 -20.74 3.66 -4.73
C ASP A 250 -20.11 3.96 -3.36
N TYR A 251 -18.88 3.50 -3.12
CA TYR A 251 -18.15 3.83 -1.90
C TYR A 251 -17.95 5.33 -1.74
N PHE A 252 -17.59 6.01 -2.83
CA PHE A 252 -17.32 7.44 -2.82
C PHE A 252 -18.61 8.25 -2.93
N ASP A 253 -18.71 9.29 -2.11
CA ASP A 253 -19.76 10.29 -2.19
C ASP A 253 -19.58 11.13 -3.45
N LYS A 254 -20.48 10.94 -4.41
CA LYS A 254 -20.47 11.65 -5.70
C LYS A 254 -20.91 13.11 -5.57
N GLY A 255 -21.53 13.49 -4.44
CA GLY A 255 -21.90 14.87 -4.12
C GLY A 255 -20.76 15.65 -3.45
N ALA A 256 -19.71 14.97 -2.99
CA ALA A 256 -18.54 15.63 -2.44
C ALA A 256 -17.70 16.31 -3.55
N ARG A 257 -16.90 17.29 -3.14
CA ARG A 257 -15.93 17.95 -4.02
C ARG A 257 -14.88 16.96 -4.55
N LYS A 258 -14.30 17.24 -5.71
CA LYS A 258 -13.29 16.37 -6.35
C LYS A 258 -12.03 16.18 -5.52
N GLY A 259 -11.60 17.21 -4.80
CA GLY A 259 -10.45 17.18 -3.89
C GLY A 259 -10.76 16.58 -2.51
N ALA A 260 -11.92 15.98 -2.31
CA ALA A 260 -12.27 15.30 -1.06
C ALA A 260 -11.42 14.03 -0.86
N ILE A 261 -11.01 13.77 0.37
CA ILE A 261 -10.32 12.53 0.78
C ILE A 261 -11.29 11.69 1.58
N GLN A 262 -11.74 10.58 1.02
CA GLN A 262 -12.78 9.70 1.59
C GLN A 262 -12.27 8.28 1.89
N LEU A 263 -11.07 7.94 1.44
CA LEU A 263 -10.40 6.67 1.73
C LEU A 263 -8.90 6.92 1.88
N VAL A 264 -8.31 6.31 2.90
CA VAL A 264 -6.86 6.31 3.11
C VAL A 264 -6.40 4.87 3.27
N ALA A 265 -5.31 4.51 2.61
CA ALA A 265 -4.59 3.27 2.85
C ALA A 265 -3.14 3.59 3.17
N ILE A 266 -2.68 3.16 4.35
CA ILE A 266 -1.32 3.38 4.82
C ILE A 266 -0.54 2.08 4.64
N SER A 267 0.52 2.13 3.85
CA SER A 267 1.35 0.97 3.53
C SER A 267 2.74 1.10 4.11
N THR A 268 3.16 0.08 4.85
CA THR A 268 4.50 -0.05 5.43
C THR A 268 5.15 -1.36 5.04
N PRO A 269 6.49 -1.46 5.13
CA PRO A 269 7.19 -2.72 4.86
C PRO A 269 6.77 -3.80 5.87
N LEU A 270 6.60 -5.03 5.38
CA LEU A 270 6.37 -6.21 6.21
C LEU A 270 7.68 -6.65 6.87
N GLY A 271 7.63 -7.00 8.15
CA GLY A 271 8.79 -7.49 8.89
C GLY A 271 9.37 -8.78 8.29
N GLY A 272 10.69 -8.85 8.15
CA GLY A 272 11.39 -10.05 7.67
C GLY A 272 11.50 -10.17 6.15
N GLY A 273 11.16 -9.11 5.41
CA GLY A 273 11.49 -8.99 3.98
C GLY A 273 12.98 -8.66 3.76
N HIS A 274 13.38 -8.50 2.49
CA HIS A 274 14.70 -7.98 2.09
C HIS A 274 14.88 -6.48 2.41
N GLY A 275 14.27 -5.98 3.49
CA GLY A 275 14.27 -4.57 3.85
C GLY A 275 15.54 -4.12 4.57
N HIS A 276 15.68 -2.81 4.69
CA HIS A 276 16.82 -2.17 5.37
C HIS A 276 16.75 -2.42 6.88
N LYS A 277 17.69 -3.22 7.42
CA LYS A 277 17.73 -3.69 8.82
C LYS A 277 17.45 -2.62 9.89
N ILE A 278 17.90 -1.38 9.65
CA ILE A 278 17.74 -0.26 10.60
C ILE A 278 16.45 0.55 10.38
N LEU A 279 16.01 0.75 9.13
CA LEU A 279 14.94 1.69 8.80
C LEU A 279 13.57 1.02 8.76
N GLU A 280 13.50 -0.26 8.38
CA GLU A 280 12.26 -1.03 8.40
C GLU A 280 11.60 -1.05 9.81
N PRO A 281 12.31 -1.38 10.91
CA PRO A 281 11.70 -1.37 12.23
C PRO A 281 11.15 0.01 12.64
N LYS A 282 11.80 1.10 12.23
CA LYS A 282 11.36 2.47 12.52
C LYS A 282 10.06 2.80 11.79
N LEU A 283 9.94 2.44 10.51
CA LEU A 283 8.69 2.66 9.77
C LEU A 283 7.52 1.83 10.33
N LYS A 284 7.80 0.60 10.77
CA LYS A 284 6.80 -0.26 11.40
C LYS A 284 6.34 0.30 12.75
N ALA A 285 7.28 0.76 13.58
CA ALA A 285 6.97 1.42 14.85
C ALA A 285 6.09 2.66 14.62
N ALA A 286 6.48 3.52 13.67
CA ALA A 286 5.70 4.69 13.31
C ALA A 286 4.25 4.35 12.93
N ALA A 287 4.03 3.29 12.14
CA ALA A 287 2.67 2.87 11.79
C ALA A 287 1.84 2.38 12.99
N SER A 288 2.48 1.72 13.97
CA SER A 288 1.80 1.30 15.20
C SER A 288 1.49 2.44 16.16
N GLU A 289 2.23 3.55 16.07
CA GLU A 289 2.08 4.76 16.89
C GLU A 289 1.00 5.73 16.36
N LEU A 290 0.49 5.51 15.14
CA LEU A 290 -0.47 6.42 14.52
C LEU A 290 -1.78 6.48 15.29
N ASP A 291 -2.33 7.69 15.47
CA ASP A 291 -3.72 7.86 15.85
C ASP A 291 -4.62 7.68 14.61
N LEU A 292 -5.00 6.42 14.36
CA LEU A 292 -5.78 6.04 13.18
C LEU A 292 -7.21 6.61 13.23
N ALA A 293 -7.78 6.76 14.42
CA ALA A 293 -9.09 7.38 14.61
C ALA A 293 -9.06 8.86 14.23
N SER A 294 -7.99 9.58 14.60
CA SER A 294 -7.82 10.97 14.19
C SER A 294 -7.62 11.12 12.68
N ILE A 295 -6.95 10.18 12.01
CA ILE A 295 -6.86 10.16 10.54
C ILE A 295 -8.24 9.87 9.92
N GLN A 296 -9.01 8.93 10.48
CA GLN A 296 -10.38 8.63 10.01
C GLN A 296 -11.30 9.84 10.17
N ALA A 297 -11.20 10.59 11.28
CA ALA A 297 -11.97 11.80 11.53
C ALA A 297 -11.62 12.94 10.55
N MET A 298 -10.47 12.86 9.88
CA MET A 298 -10.14 13.78 8.80
C MET A 298 -10.83 13.39 7.49
N LEU A 299 -11.42 12.22 7.29
CA LEU A 299 -12.05 11.88 6.00
C LEU A 299 -13.31 12.72 5.74
N ASP A 300 -13.54 13.09 4.47
CA ASP A 300 -14.75 13.81 4.02
C ASP A 300 -16.00 12.93 3.97
#